data_AF-A0A7S3Q6H9-F1
#
_entry.id   AF-A0A7S3Q6H9-F1
#
_cell.length_a   1.000
_cell.length_b   1.000
_cell.length_c   1.000
_cell.angle_alpha   90.00
_cell.angle_beta   90.00
_cell.angle_gamma   90.00
#
_symmetry.space_group_name_H-M   'P 1'
#
loop_
_entity.id
_entity.type
_entity.pdbx_description
1 polymer ?
#
loop_
_entity_poly.entity_id
_entity_poly.type
_entity_poly.pdbx_seq_one_letter_code
_entity_poly.pdbx_strand_id
1 'polypeptide(L)'
;MSHTPAEVLSRIEVIMENMISDLQLGKVPIFRSPYSSSPGRNFSNLGQSRTFTNSVLVLSFVQKLLLSHRTTTTREVYYFFITHFTSQSECNDAISSVCTLLGVERISLGLSASPKGWYCGCIEITRPSSGGNTTISGTSLSSIQGLPITREWIHRAAALNRGSYRQKIDCDGDDKSADDESNSDGSTEEHQLHPEADFSITSNAKCIIVVEKEGVYTRLSEDS
;
A
#
# COMPACT_ATOMS: atom_id res chain seq x y z
N MET A 1 4.33 13.02 -2.25
CA MET A 1 4.15 14.14 -1.29
C MET A 1 3.32 13.60 -0.13
N SER A 2 3.82 13.64 1.11
CA SER A 2 3.09 13.10 2.27
C SER A 2 1.97 14.07 2.67
N HIS A 3 0.71 13.63 2.59
CA HIS A 3 -0.45 14.43 3.00
C HIS A 3 -0.73 14.27 4.49
N THR A 4 -1.18 15.33 5.16
CA THR A 4 -1.51 15.25 6.58
C THR A 4 -2.85 14.55 6.80
N PRO A 5 -3.06 13.82 7.92
CA PRO A 5 -4.36 13.18 8.20
C PRO A 5 -5.55 14.15 8.18
N ALA A 6 -5.34 15.38 8.64
CA ALA A 6 -6.36 16.43 8.62
C ALA A 6 -6.76 16.84 7.19
N GLU A 7 -5.79 16.95 6.29
CA GLU A 7 -6.05 17.25 4.88
C GLU A 7 -6.81 16.11 4.19
N VAL A 8 -6.43 14.86 4.46
CA VAL A 8 -7.12 13.68 3.93
C VAL A 8 -8.57 13.64 4.42
N LEU A 9 -8.79 13.89 5.72
CA LEU A 9 -10.13 13.98 6.31
C LEU A 9 -10.99 15.06 5.65
N SER A 10 -10.44 16.26 5.46
CA SER A 10 -11.15 17.35 4.80
C SER A 10 -11.57 16.98 3.38
N ARG A 11 -10.69 16.31 2.61
CA ARG A 11 -11.04 15.82 1.26
C ARG A 11 -12.14 14.76 1.28
N ILE A 12 -12.11 13.84 2.25
CA ILE A 12 -13.15 12.82 2.42
C ILE A 12 -14.49 13.48 2.75
N GLU A 13 -14.50 14.43 3.68
CA GLU A 13 -15.71 15.17 4.10
C GLU A 13 -16.36 15.89 2.92
N VAL A 14 -15.59 16.64 2.13
CA VAL A 14 -16.11 17.33 0.93
C VAL A 14 -16.74 16.35 -0.06
N ILE A 15 -16.14 15.17 -0.28
CA ILE A 15 -16.71 14.16 -1.18
C ILE A 15 -18.02 13.61 -0.62
N MET A 16 -18.07 13.32 0.69
CA MET A 16 -19.26 12.80 1.35
C MET A 16 -20.40 13.83 1.39
N GLU A 17 -20.09 15.10 1.64
CA GLU A 17 -21.06 16.21 1.64
C GLU A 17 -21.65 16.45 0.24
N ASN A 18 -20.81 16.43 -0.80
CA ASN A 18 -21.27 16.50 -2.19
C ASN A 18 -22.19 15.32 -2.52
N MET A 19 -21.82 14.11 -2.11
CA MET A 19 -22.66 12.92 -2.31
C MET A 19 -24.01 13.04 -1.61
N ILE A 20 -24.03 13.52 -0.36
CA ILE A 20 -25.28 13.74 0.40
C ILE A 20 -26.14 14.82 -0.27
N SER A 21 -25.51 15.91 -0.71
CA SER A 21 -26.19 17.01 -1.40
C SER A 21 -26.83 16.57 -2.72
N ASP A 22 -26.12 15.75 -3.52
CA ASP A 22 -26.66 15.17 -4.74
C ASP A 22 -27.88 14.28 -4.45
N LEU A 23 -27.80 13.43 -3.42
CA LEU A 23 -28.92 12.57 -3.01
C LEU A 23 -30.14 13.39 -2.56
N GLN A 24 -29.93 14.47 -1.80
CA GLN A 24 -31.00 15.37 -1.37
C GLN A 24 -31.69 16.08 -2.54
N LEU A 25 -30.95 16.34 -3.62
CA LEU A 25 -31.46 16.93 -4.86
C LEU A 25 -32.09 15.89 -5.81
N GLY A 26 -32.15 14.62 -5.42
CA GLY A 26 -32.62 13.52 -6.27
C GLY A 26 -31.69 13.20 -7.45
N LYS A 27 -30.43 13.65 -7.39
CA LYS A 27 -29.39 13.37 -8.38
C LYS A 27 -28.61 12.12 -7.98
N VAL A 28 -28.11 11.42 -8.99
CA VAL A 28 -27.22 10.27 -8.79
C VAL A 28 -25.84 10.79 -8.40
N PRO A 29 -25.27 10.37 -7.27
CA PRO A 29 -23.92 10.79 -6.91
C PRO A 29 -22.87 10.24 -7.86
N ILE A 30 -21.89 11.08 -8.17
CA ILE A 30 -20.78 10.73 -9.07
C ILE A 30 -19.47 11.05 -8.36
N PHE A 31 -18.61 10.05 -8.21
CA PHE A 31 -17.23 10.28 -7.77
C PHE A 31 -16.43 10.86 -8.90
N ARG A 32 -16.15 12.16 -8.81
CA ARG A 32 -15.23 12.87 -9.69
C ARG A 32 -13.92 13.05 -8.95
N SER A 33 -12.87 12.39 -9.43
CA SER A 33 -11.52 12.71 -8.99
C SER A 33 -11.00 13.87 -9.83
N PRO A 34 -10.58 14.99 -9.24
CA PRO A 34 -9.82 16.01 -9.98
C PRO A 34 -8.41 15.51 -10.33
N TYR A 35 -7.99 14.39 -9.76
CA TYR A 35 -6.67 13.78 -9.94
C TYR A 35 -6.65 12.65 -10.96
N SER A 36 -7.79 12.36 -11.62
CA SER A 36 -7.88 11.33 -12.65
C SER A 36 -8.67 11.84 -13.85
N SER A 37 -8.12 11.62 -15.04
CA SER A 37 -8.81 11.84 -16.31
C SER A 37 -9.93 10.84 -16.57
N SER A 38 -10.09 9.82 -15.70
CA SER A 38 -11.12 8.79 -15.85
C SER A 38 -12.51 9.39 -15.64
N PRO A 39 -13.50 9.06 -16.50
CA PRO A 39 -14.87 9.50 -16.31
C PRO A 39 -15.37 9.07 -14.93
N GLY A 40 -15.91 10.04 -14.18
CA GLY A 40 -16.30 9.84 -12.79
C GLY A 40 -17.22 8.63 -12.61
N ARG A 41 -17.00 7.88 -11.53
CA ARG A 41 -17.74 6.64 -11.28
C ARG A 41 -19.10 6.96 -10.69
N ASN A 42 -20.15 6.39 -11.25
CA ASN A 42 -21.52 6.64 -10.79
C ASN A 42 -22.20 5.35 -10.34
N PHE A 43 -23.11 5.48 -9.38
CA PHE A 43 -23.87 4.36 -8.83
C PHE A 43 -24.85 3.73 -9.84
N SER A 44 -25.43 4.55 -10.74
CA SER A 44 -26.47 4.11 -11.68
C SER A 44 -25.97 3.23 -12.83
N ASN A 45 -24.67 3.23 -13.11
CA ASN A 45 -24.08 2.28 -14.04
C ASN A 45 -23.92 0.94 -13.32
N LEU A 46 -24.73 -0.06 -13.69
CA LEU A 46 -24.69 -1.40 -13.09
C LEU A 46 -23.28 -2.00 -13.07
N GLY A 47 -22.48 -1.78 -14.12
CA GLY A 47 -21.10 -2.26 -14.19
C GLY A 47 -20.14 -1.57 -13.22
N GLN A 48 -20.48 -0.37 -12.74
CA GLN A 48 -19.67 0.41 -11.81
C GLN A 48 -20.24 0.45 -10.39
N SER A 49 -21.50 0.04 -10.19
CA SER A 49 -22.23 0.08 -8.92
C SER A 49 -21.47 -0.61 -7.78
N ARG A 50 -20.87 -1.77 -8.06
CA ARG A 50 -20.06 -2.53 -7.10
C ARG A 50 -18.80 -1.77 -6.71
N THR A 51 -18.05 -1.29 -7.69
CA THR A 51 -16.81 -0.52 -7.47
C THR A 51 -17.08 0.80 -6.73
N PHE A 52 -18.19 1.45 -7.04
CA PHE A 52 -18.67 2.64 -6.34
C PHE A 52 -18.95 2.32 -4.86
N THR A 53 -19.75 1.29 -4.59
CA THR A 53 -20.07 0.84 -3.23
C THR A 53 -18.81 0.50 -2.45
N ASN A 54 -17.90 -0.26 -3.06
CA ASN A 54 -16.61 -0.62 -2.45
C ASN A 54 -15.78 0.62 -2.09
N SER A 55 -15.79 1.64 -2.94
CA SER A 55 -15.08 2.90 -2.68
C SER A 55 -15.71 3.69 -1.52
N VAL A 56 -17.05 3.74 -1.44
CA VAL A 56 -17.79 4.36 -0.32
C VAL A 56 -17.46 3.65 1.00
N LEU A 57 -17.47 2.30 1.01
CA LEU A 57 -17.15 1.51 2.20
C LEU A 57 -15.74 1.83 2.70
N VAL A 58 -14.75 1.82 1.81
CA VAL A 58 -13.36 2.14 2.16
C VAL A 58 -13.22 3.59 2.62
N LEU A 59 -13.85 4.56 1.94
CA LEU A 59 -13.88 5.96 2.38
C LEU A 59 -14.41 6.12 3.81
N SER A 60 -15.55 5.49 4.10
CA SER A 60 -16.17 5.57 5.43
C SER A 60 -15.31 4.91 6.52
N PHE A 61 -14.63 3.82 6.18
CA PHE A 61 -13.72 3.13 7.08
C PHE A 61 -12.47 3.97 7.36
N VAL A 62 -11.85 4.53 6.32
CA VAL A 62 -10.67 5.40 6.45
C VAL A 62 -11.01 6.66 7.24
N GLN A 63 -12.18 7.26 7.02
CA GLN A 63 -12.61 8.42 7.81
C GLN A 63 -12.65 8.08 9.30
N LYS A 64 -13.31 6.99 9.69
CA LYS A 64 -13.38 6.54 11.09
C LYS A 64 -12.00 6.21 11.66
N LEU A 65 -11.15 5.56 10.86
CA LEU A 65 -9.78 5.21 11.23
C LEU A 65 -8.97 6.47 11.56
N LEU A 66 -8.96 7.46 10.66
CA LEU A 66 -8.21 8.70 10.81
C LEU A 66 -8.75 9.57 11.96
N LEU A 67 -10.08 9.66 12.13
CA LEU A 67 -10.69 10.33 13.28
C LEU A 67 -10.31 9.69 14.62
N SER A 68 -10.09 8.38 14.63
CA SER A 68 -9.64 7.65 15.83
C SER A 68 -8.13 7.72 16.08
N HIS A 69 -7.37 8.43 15.23
CA HIS A 69 -5.91 8.48 15.25
C HIS A 69 -5.24 7.10 15.24
N ARG A 70 -5.85 6.13 14.56
CA ARG A 70 -5.32 4.77 14.44
C ARG A 70 -4.77 4.52 13.04
N THR A 71 -3.93 3.50 12.94
CA THR A 71 -3.51 2.90 11.67
C THR A 71 -3.87 1.43 11.67
N THR A 72 -3.98 0.85 10.48
CA THR A 72 -4.34 -0.56 10.31
C THR A 72 -3.69 -1.11 9.05
N THR A 73 -3.60 -2.42 8.93
CA THR A 73 -3.06 -3.05 7.74
C THR A 73 -4.13 -3.24 6.67
N THR A 74 -3.72 -3.27 5.41
CA THR A 74 -4.62 -3.56 4.27
C THR A 74 -5.35 -4.91 4.42
N ARG A 75 -4.75 -5.90 5.09
CA ARG A 75 -5.41 -7.19 5.37
C ARG A 75 -6.50 -7.07 6.42
N GLU A 76 -6.31 -6.25 7.43
CA GLU A 76 -7.33 -6.00 8.46
C GLU A 76 -8.57 -5.34 7.85
N VAL A 77 -8.40 -4.44 6.88
CA VAL A 77 -9.53 -3.87 6.11
C VAL A 77 -10.31 -4.97 5.38
N TYR A 78 -9.62 -5.90 4.72
CA TYR A 78 -10.27 -7.02 4.06
C TYR A 78 -11.01 -7.93 5.05
N TYR A 79 -10.39 -8.25 6.20
CA TYR A 79 -11.06 -9.07 7.22
C TYR A 79 -12.26 -8.37 7.87
N PHE A 80 -12.20 -7.05 8.04
CA PHE A 80 -13.33 -6.27 8.52
C PHE A 80 -14.54 -6.35 7.57
N PHE A 81 -14.28 -6.44 6.26
CA PHE A 81 -15.28 -6.50 5.21
C PHE A 81 -15.29 -7.86 4.47
N ILE A 82 -14.98 -8.96 5.16
CA ILE A 82 -14.78 -10.28 4.55
C ILE A 82 -16.04 -10.81 3.83
N THR A 83 -17.21 -10.37 4.26
CA THR A 83 -18.50 -10.72 3.64
C THR A 83 -18.84 -9.85 2.43
N HIS A 84 -18.16 -8.71 2.26
CA HIS A 84 -18.40 -7.76 1.18
C HIS A 84 -17.42 -7.94 0.02
N PHE A 85 -16.13 -8.08 0.32
CA PHE A 85 -15.10 -8.31 -0.69
C PHE A 85 -14.97 -9.79 -1.01
N THR A 86 -15.00 -10.13 -2.29
CA THR A 86 -14.82 -11.52 -2.78
C THR A 86 -13.37 -11.96 -2.66
N SER A 87 -12.43 -11.01 -2.72
CA SER A 87 -11.00 -11.28 -2.63
C SER A 87 -10.24 -10.10 -2.05
N GLN A 88 -9.03 -10.39 -1.56
CA GLN A 88 -8.08 -9.36 -1.16
C GLN A 88 -7.71 -8.43 -2.34
N SER A 89 -7.70 -8.94 -3.57
CA SER A 89 -7.46 -8.12 -4.76
C SER A 89 -8.55 -7.07 -4.93
N GLU A 90 -9.82 -7.47 -4.81
CA GLU A 90 -10.96 -6.55 -4.92
C GLU A 90 -10.91 -5.44 -3.86
N CYS A 91 -10.52 -5.78 -2.63
CA CYS A 91 -10.29 -4.81 -1.56
C CYS A 91 -9.13 -3.86 -1.89
N ASN A 92 -8.03 -4.39 -2.45
CA ASN A 92 -6.89 -3.57 -2.87
C ASN A 92 -7.24 -2.61 -3.99
N ASP A 93 -8.08 -3.03 -4.94
CA ASP A 93 -8.56 -2.21 -6.05
C ASP A 93 -9.47 -1.09 -5.56
N ALA A 94 -10.32 -1.38 -4.57
CA ALA A 94 -11.14 -0.37 -3.90
C ALA A 94 -10.27 0.67 -3.17
N ILE A 95 -9.25 0.22 -2.42
CA ILE A 95 -8.30 1.14 -1.76
C ILE A 95 -7.55 1.98 -2.78
N SER A 96 -7.06 1.37 -3.86
CA SER A 96 -6.38 2.07 -4.96
C SER A 96 -7.29 3.14 -5.58
N SER A 97 -8.56 2.80 -5.76
CA SER A 97 -9.57 3.72 -6.28
C SER A 97 -9.79 4.93 -5.36
N VAL A 98 -9.79 4.72 -4.04
CA VAL A 98 -9.90 5.81 -3.06
C VAL A 98 -8.63 6.67 -3.04
N CYS A 99 -7.44 6.06 -3.16
CA CYS A 99 -6.19 6.80 -3.32
C CYS A 99 -6.24 7.73 -4.55
N THR A 100 -6.66 7.21 -5.70
CA THR A 100 -6.84 7.98 -6.93
C THR A 100 -7.93 9.04 -6.78
N LEU A 101 -9.02 8.74 -6.08
CA LEU A 101 -10.10 9.69 -5.84
C LEU A 101 -9.67 10.89 -5.00
N LEU A 102 -8.89 10.63 -3.94
CA LEU A 102 -8.40 11.65 -3.02
C LEU A 102 -7.10 12.30 -3.50
N GLY A 103 -6.39 11.73 -4.47
CA GLY A 103 -5.07 12.20 -4.91
C GLY A 103 -4.00 12.00 -3.84
N VAL A 104 -4.07 10.88 -3.12
CA VAL A 104 -3.20 10.58 -1.97
C VAL A 104 -2.59 9.19 -2.08
N GLU A 105 -1.46 8.99 -1.43
CA GLU A 105 -0.84 7.67 -1.30
C GLU A 105 -1.54 6.83 -0.23
N ARG A 106 -1.42 5.50 -0.33
CA ARG A 106 -2.03 4.55 0.62
C ARG A 106 -1.66 4.84 2.07
N ILE A 107 -0.40 5.23 2.32
CA ILE A 107 0.08 5.56 3.66
C ILE A 107 -0.66 6.75 4.28
N SER A 108 -1.11 7.70 3.46
CA SER A 108 -1.86 8.87 3.91
C SER A 108 -3.28 8.49 4.38
N LEU A 109 -3.79 7.32 3.99
CA LEU A 109 -5.08 6.79 4.46
C LEU A 109 -4.99 6.10 5.83
N GLY A 110 -3.82 6.11 6.49
CA GLY A 110 -3.59 5.34 7.72
C GLY A 110 -3.48 3.83 7.48
N LEU A 111 -3.31 3.41 6.22
CA LEU A 111 -3.20 2.03 5.81
C LEU A 111 -1.74 1.64 5.57
N SER A 112 -1.28 0.56 6.21
CA SER A 112 0.04 -0.02 5.99
C SER A 112 -0.04 -1.39 5.32
N ALA A 113 1.06 -1.82 4.72
CA ALA A 113 1.21 -3.22 4.35
C ALA A 113 1.40 -4.06 5.62
N SER A 114 0.77 -5.23 5.69
CA SER A 114 1.10 -6.16 6.75
C SER A 114 2.59 -6.53 6.68
N PRO A 115 3.26 -6.72 7.83
CA PRO A 115 4.64 -7.19 7.86
C PRO A 115 4.81 -8.47 7.03
N LYS A 116 5.97 -8.59 6.39
CA LYS A 116 6.37 -9.75 5.60
C LYS A 116 7.21 -10.76 6.41
N GLY A 117 7.50 -10.43 7.65
CA GLY A 117 8.31 -11.18 8.60
C GLY A 117 8.81 -10.24 9.69
N TRP A 118 9.68 -10.75 10.56
CA TRP A 118 10.34 -9.97 11.59
C TRP A 118 11.85 -10.16 11.54
N TYR A 119 12.60 -9.20 12.05
CA TYR A 119 14.04 -9.28 12.24
C TYR A 119 14.40 -8.90 13.67
N CYS A 120 15.49 -9.49 14.19
CA CYS A 120 16.04 -9.17 15.49
C CYS A 120 17.55 -9.47 15.51
N GLY A 121 18.22 -9.07 16.59
CA GLY A 121 19.65 -9.32 16.80
C GLY A 121 20.50 -8.10 16.47
N CYS A 122 21.79 -8.34 16.23
CA CYS A 122 22.78 -7.27 16.18
C CYS A 122 22.80 -6.53 14.83
N ILE A 123 21.70 -5.88 14.50
CA ILE A 123 21.49 -5.11 13.28
C ILE A 123 20.88 -3.77 13.65
N GLU A 124 21.43 -2.69 13.11
CA GLU A 124 20.98 -1.34 13.34
C GLU A 124 20.61 -0.68 12.01
N ILE A 125 19.42 -0.10 11.97
CA ILE A 125 18.89 0.58 10.79
C ILE A 125 18.78 2.06 11.11
N THR A 126 19.51 2.89 10.36
CA THR A 126 19.49 4.35 10.53
C THR A 126 18.78 5.00 9.36
N ARG A 127 17.75 5.80 9.64
CA ARG A 127 16.97 6.58 8.66
C ARG A 127 17.27 8.06 8.86
N PRO A 128 17.59 8.84 7.81
CA PRO A 128 17.61 10.28 7.89
C PRO A 128 16.16 10.76 8.02
N SER A 129 15.87 11.48 9.10
CA SER A 129 14.64 12.24 9.27
C SER A 129 14.95 13.72 9.20
N SER A 130 13.97 14.54 8.83
CA SER A 130 14.12 15.99 8.68
C SER A 130 14.59 16.70 9.98
N GLY A 131 14.53 16.02 11.13
CA GLY A 131 15.01 16.50 12.44
C GLY A 131 16.23 15.74 13.01
N GLY A 132 16.89 14.90 12.22
CA GLY A 132 18.03 14.08 12.65
C GLY A 132 17.88 12.60 12.27
N ASN A 133 18.96 11.82 12.38
CA ASN A 133 18.93 10.41 12.05
C ASN A 133 18.18 9.60 13.12
N THR A 134 17.15 8.84 12.73
CA THR A 134 16.47 7.87 13.59
C THR A 134 17.15 6.51 13.42
N THR A 135 17.84 6.05 14.45
CA THR A 135 18.43 4.70 14.48
C THR A 135 17.52 3.74 15.24
N ILE A 136 17.24 2.60 14.63
CA ILE A 136 16.44 1.52 15.18
C ILE A 136 17.37 0.32 15.37
N SER A 137 17.56 -0.12 16.61
CA SER A 137 18.42 -1.26 16.94
C SER A 137 17.60 -2.55 17.08
N GLY A 138 17.97 -3.58 16.33
CA GLY A 138 17.34 -4.91 16.34
C GLY A 138 17.57 -5.71 17.62
N THR A 139 18.45 -5.23 18.51
CA THR A 139 18.65 -5.75 19.87
C THR A 139 17.65 -5.13 20.86
N SER A 140 17.13 -3.94 20.56
CA SER A 140 16.12 -3.25 21.36
C SER A 140 14.74 -3.80 21.02
N LEU A 141 14.47 -5.02 21.51
CA LEU A 141 13.20 -5.70 21.35
C LEU A 141 12.09 -4.90 22.05
N SER A 142 11.31 -4.13 21.31
CA SER A 142 10.04 -3.59 21.82
C SER A 142 8.97 -4.67 22.00
N SER A 143 9.20 -5.88 21.47
CA SER A 143 8.34 -7.05 21.59
C SER A 143 9.14 -8.35 21.45
N ILE A 144 8.60 -9.47 21.95
CA ILE A 144 9.18 -10.83 21.84
C ILE A 144 9.48 -11.23 20.38
N GLN A 145 8.71 -10.71 19.42
CA GLN A 145 8.76 -11.12 18.02
C GLN A 145 9.80 -10.37 17.17
N GLY A 146 10.50 -9.37 17.73
CA GLY A 146 11.43 -8.52 16.96
C GLY A 146 10.74 -7.36 16.26
N LEU A 147 11.39 -6.82 15.24
CA LEU A 147 10.93 -5.65 14.48
C LEU A 147 10.36 -6.06 13.12
N PRO A 148 9.24 -5.49 12.66
CA PRO A 148 8.53 -5.95 11.47
C PRO A 148 9.26 -5.56 10.18
N ILE A 149 9.49 -6.53 9.28
CA ILE A 149 9.96 -6.30 7.92
C ILE A 149 8.80 -5.77 7.08
N THR A 150 8.84 -4.47 6.78
CA THR A 150 7.79 -3.81 6.00
C THR A 150 8.13 -3.76 4.51
N ARG A 151 7.13 -3.54 3.64
CA ARG A 151 7.32 -3.59 2.17
C ARG A 151 8.30 -2.54 1.67
N GLU A 152 8.39 -1.41 2.35
CA GLU A 152 9.30 -0.31 2.02
C GLU A 152 10.76 -0.79 1.95
N TRP A 153 11.11 -1.87 2.66
CA TRP A 153 12.48 -2.40 2.66
C TRP A 153 12.76 -3.30 1.46
N ILE A 154 11.74 -3.98 0.95
CA ILE A 154 11.87 -4.97 -0.14
C ILE A 154 12.04 -4.27 -1.50
N HIS A 155 11.36 -3.14 -1.71
CA HIS A 155 11.42 -2.41 -2.98
C HIS A 155 12.81 -1.84 -3.31
N ARG A 156 13.63 -1.52 -2.30
CA ARG A 156 15.03 -1.09 -2.50
C ARG A 156 15.95 -2.23 -2.95
N ALA A 157 15.79 -3.44 -2.40
CA ALA A 157 16.59 -4.59 -2.82
C ALA A 157 16.36 -4.91 -4.31
N ALA A 158 15.12 -4.78 -4.78
CA ALA A 158 14.79 -4.95 -6.19
C ALA A 158 15.38 -3.82 -7.08
N ALA A 159 15.41 -2.58 -6.61
CA ALA A 159 16.00 -1.45 -7.33
C ALA A 159 17.54 -1.55 -7.42
N LEU A 160 18.22 -1.94 -6.34
CA LEU A 160 19.68 -2.18 -6.32
C LEU A 160 20.07 -3.37 -7.22
N ASN A 161 19.27 -4.43 -7.26
CA ASN A 161 19.52 -5.58 -8.13
C ASN A 161 19.30 -5.29 -9.63
N ARG A 162 18.55 -4.24 -9.99
CA ARG A 162 18.40 -3.81 -11.40
C ARG A 162 19.68 -3.20 -11.98
N GLY A 163 20.68 -2.88 -11.15
CA GLY A 163 21.99 -2.40 -11.61
C GLY A 163 22.99 -3.49 -12.03
N SER A 164 22.73 -4.78 -11.78
CA SER A 164 23.79 -5.81 -11.94
C SER A 164 23.41 -7.13 -12.62
N TYR A 165 22.17 -7.38 -13.05
CA TYR A 165 21.87 -8.56 -13.88
C TYR A 165 20.91 -8.23 -15.03
N ARG A 166 21.49 -7.92 -16.20
CA ARG A 166 20.84 -8.11 -17.49
C ARG A 166 20.96 -9.59 -17.85
N GLN A 167 20.15 -10.44 -17.25
CA GLN A 167 19.98 -11.82 -17.72
C GLN A 167 18.59 -11.95 -18.33
N LYS A 168 18.60 -12.15 -19.65
CA LYS A 168 17.49 -12.57 -20.49
C LYS A 168 16.71 -13.69 -19.80
N ILE A 169 15.40 -13.52 -19.68
CA ILE A 169 14.48 -14.65 -19.71
C ILE A 169 13.75 -14.50 -21.04
N ASP A 170 14.40 -15.03 -22.09
CA ASP A 170 13.73 -15.36 -23.34
C ASP A 170 13.05 -16.73 -23.11
N CYS A 171 11.72 -16.68 -23.12
CA CYS A 171 10.76 -17.57 -23.79
C CYS A 171 11.09 -19.07 -24.00
N ASP A 172 10.18 -19.91 -23.49
CA ASP A 172 9.53 -21.01 -24.23
C ASP A 172 8.04 -20.94 -23.80
N GLY A 173 7.00 -20.86 -24.63
CA GLY A 173 6.85 -21.23 -26.04
C GLY A 173 5.75 -22.30 -26.10
N ASP A 174 4.51 -21.90 -26.39
CA ASP A 174 3.47 -22.72 -27.07
C ASP A 174 2.25 -21.85 -27.46
N ASP A 175 2.44 -21.13 -28.56
CA ASP A 175 1.63 -21.13 -29.80
C ASP A 175 0.11 -21.44 -29.75
N LYS A 176 -0.75 -20.43 -30.03
CA LYS A 176 -1.35 -20.19 -31.37
C LYS A 176 -2.52 -19.16 -31.40
N SER A 177 -2.34 -18.15 -32.28
CA SER A 177 -3.28 -17.58 -33.27
C SER A 177 -4.51 -16.76 -32.77
N ALA A 178 -4.91 -15.60 -33.32
CA ALA A 178 -4.49 -14.82 -34.48
C ALA A 178 -5.07 -13.37 -34.39
N ASP A 179 -4.48 -12.47 -35.18
CA ASP A 179 -5.03 -11.21 -35.75
C ASP A 179 -5.39 -10.04 -34.80
N ASP A 180 -4.66 -8.91 -34.82
CA ASP A 180 -4.83 -7.83 -35.83
C ASP A 180 -3.95 -6.59 -35.50
N GLU A 181 -3.66 -5.80 -36.53
CA GLU A 181 -2.59 -4.79 -36.60
C GLU A 181 -2.82 -3.44 -35.90
N SER A 182 -1.68 -2.85 -35.47
CA SER A 182 -1.35 -1.41 -35.42
C SER A 182 -2.08 -0.50 -34.40
N ASN A 183 -1.32 0.14 -33.50
CA ASN A 183 -0.82 1.50 -33.75
C ASN A 183 0.14 1.94 -32.64
N SER A 184 1.22 2.59 -33.04
CA SER A 184 2.25 3.18 -32.19
C SER A 184 1.76 4.49 -31.56
N ASP A 185 1.88 4.63 -30.24
CA ASP A 185 2.15 5.94 -29.65
C ASP A 185 3.02 5.80 -28.39
N GLY A 186 4.24 6.30 -28.49
CA GLY A 186 5.24 6.26 -27.44
C GLY A 186 5.00 7.40 -26.47
N SER A 187 4.34 7.12 -25.35
CA SER A 187 4.42 7.94 -24.15
C SER A 187 5.13 7.14 -23.06
N THR A 188 6.42 7.39 -22.94
CA THR A 188 7.23 6.95 -21.81
C THR A 188 6.71 7.68 -20.57
N GLU A 189 5.77 7.07 -19.85
CA GLU A 189 5.35 7.54 -18.54
C GLU A 189 6.55 7.40 -17.58
N GLU A 190 7.25 8.51 -17.37
CA GLU A 190 8.17 8.70 -16.25
C GLU A 190 7.40 8.47 -14.94
N HIS A 191 7.43 7.23 -14.47
CA HIS A 191 7.03 6.87 -13.12
C HIS A 191 7.97 7.63 -12.16
N GLN A 192 7.49 8.76 -11.66
CA GLN A 192 8.13 9.51 -10.59
C GLN A 192 8.39 8.57 -9.42
N LEU A 193 9.68 8.25 -9.27
CA LEU A 193 10.25 7.49 -8.19
C LEU A 193 9.77 8.10 -6.87
N HIS A 194 9.05 7.29 -6.09
CA HIS A 194 8.80 7.55 -4.68
C HIS A 194 10.12 8.01 -4.03
N PRO A 195 10.13 9.06 -3.20
CA PRO A 195 11.36 9.51 -2.53
C PRO A 195 11.96 8.30 -1.82
N GLU A 196 13.13 7.89 -2.29
CA GLU A 196 13.83 6.72 -1.79
C GLU A 196 13.89 6.85 -0.26
N ALA A 197 13.36 5.86 0.45
CA ALA A 197 13.59 5.75 1.87
C ALA A 197 15.09 5.51 2.04
N ASP A 198 15.82 6.60 2.19
CA ASP A 198 17.25 6.59 2.40
C ASP A 198 17.46 5.98 3.79
N PHE A 199 18.24 4.92 3.90
CA PHE A 199 18.55 4.31 5.20
C PHE A 199 19.84 3.52 5.10
N SER A 200 20.61 3.46 6.17
CA SER A 200 21.79 2.60 6.27
C SER A 200 21.51 1.42 7.20
N ILE A 201 22.08 0.27 6.87
CA ILE A 201 22.05 -0.93 7.72
C ILE A 201 23.48 -1.19 8.17
N THR A 202 23.68 -1.38 9.46
CA THR A 202 24.96 -1.82 10.02
C THR A 202 24.73 -3.06 10.89
N SER A 203 25.69 -3.98 10.92
CA SER A 203 25.60 -5.19 11.72
C SER A 203 26.99 -5.68 12.08
N ASN A 204 27.16 -6.18 13.32
CA ASN A 204 28.34 -6.92 13.74
C ASN A 204 28.08 -8.44 13.82
N ALA A 205 26.94 -8.90 13.30
CA ALA A 205 26.58 -10.31 13.27
C ALA A 205 27.53 -11.09 12.35
N LYS A 206 27.93 -12.29 12.78
CA LYS A 206 28.79 -13.19 11.99
C LYS A 206 28.01 -14.08 11.02
N CYS A 207 26.71 -14.26 11.26
CA CYS A 207 25.82 -15.06 10.44
C CYS A 207 24.40 -14.49 10.49
N ILE A 208 23.58 -14.86 9.49
CA ILE A 208 22.15 -14.58 9.44
C ILE A 208 21.42 -15.92 9.51
N ILE A 209 20.45 -16.03 10.41
CA ILE A 209 19.61 -17.21 10.54
C ILE A 209 18.22 -16.86 10.00
N VAL A 210 17.74 -17.63 9.03
CA VAL A 210 16.39 -17.49 8.49
C VAL A 210 15.52 -18.57 9.12
N VAL A 211 14.47 -18.15 9.82
CA VAL A 211 13.55 -19.05 10.52
C VAL A 211 12.14 -18.83 9.98
N GLU A 212 11.57 -19.85 9.35
CA GLU A 212 10.20 -19.76 8.81
C GLU A 212 9.13 -20.15 9.84
N LYS A 213 9.48 -21.00 10.81
CA LYS A 213 8.55 -21.54 11.80
C LYS A 213 8.67 -20.82 13.13
N GLU A 214 7.60 -20.14 13.56
CA GLU A 214 7.55 -19.35 14.80
C GLU A 214 8.04 -20.14 16.03
N GLY A 215 7.58 -21.38 16.21
CA GLY A 215 7.99 -22.20 17.36
C GLY A 215 9.48 -22.58 17.39
N VAL A 216 10.19 -22.50 16.27
CA VAL A 216 11.66 -22.64 16.24
C VAL A 216 12.31 -21.34 16.70
N TYR A 217 11.80 -20.20 16.23
CA TYR A 217 12.28 -18.88 16.66
C TYR A 217 12.10 -18.67 18.16
N THR A 218 10.92 -18.98 18.72
CA THR A 218 10.66 -18.81 20.16
C THR A 218 11.68 -19.55 21.01
N ARG A 219 11.98 -20.80 20.67
CA ARG A 219 12.99 -21.60 21.39
C ARG A 219 14.39 -21.00 21.27
N LEU A 220 14.79 -20.58 20.06
CA LEU A 220 16.08 -19.93 19.86
C LEU A 220 16.20 -18.61 20.64
N SER A 221 15.12 -17.84 20.74
CA SER A 221 15.10 -16.57 21.47
C SER A 221 15.13 -16.71 22.99
N GLU A 222 14.64 -17.82 23.54
CA GLU A 222 14.70 -18.12 24.98
C GLU A 222 16.11 -18.58 25.41
N ASP A 223 16.85 -19.21 24.49
CA ASP A 223 18.19 -19.75 24.75
C ASP A 223 19.34 -18.74 24.49
N SER A 224 19.01 -17.50 24.08
CA SER A 224 19.96 -16.42 23.69
C SER A 224 20.27 -15.46 24.83
#